data_AF-A0A7G8ITE3-F1
#
_entry.id   AF-A0A7G8ITE3-F1
#
_cell.length_a   1.000
_cell.length_b   1.000
_cell.length_c   1.000
_cell.angle_alpha   90.00
_cell.angle_beta   90.00
_cell.angle_gamma   90.00
#
_symmetry.space_group_name_H-M   'P 1'
#
loop_
_entity.id
_entity.type
_entity.pdbx_description
1 polymer ?
#
loop_
_entity_poly.entity_id
_entity_poly.type
_entity_poly.pdbx_seq_one_letter_code
_entity_poly.pdbx_strand_id
1 'polypeptide(L)' 'MLQPELFSKRSQDLDPAFDHAGHFYWGRPQAWLHAANLLKGNKPLRLPRWHVQVIHTEDDWSRAELIRQGLAKEVVGS' A
#
# COMPACT_ATOMS: atom_id res chain seq x y z
N MET A 1 2.72 12.66 12.96
CA MET A 1 3.09 13.27 11.66
C MET A 1 4.50 12.82 11.33
N LEU A 2 4.78 12.36 10.10
CA LEU A 2 6.09 11.79 9.72
C LEU A 2 7.22 12.84 9.75
N GLN A 3 6.92 14.09 9.40
CA GLN A 3 7.86 15.23 9.36
C GLN A 3 7.19 16.47 9.98
N PRO A 4 7.18 16.59 11.33
CA PRO A 4 6.52 17.69 12.02
C PRO A 4 6.98 19.08 11.58
N GLU A 5 8.25 19.21 11.19
CA GLU A 5 8.88 20.44 10.71
C GLU A 5 8.30 20.97 9.40
N LEU A 6 7.59 20.14 8.64
CA LEU A 6 6.95 20.50 7.37
C LEU A 6 5.45 20.81 7.51
N PHE A 7 4.97 21.06 8.74
CA PHE A 7 3.53 21.26 9.03
C PHE A 7 2.86 22.33 8.16
N SER A 8 3.57 23.41 7.80
CA SER A 8 3.04 24.49 6.96
C SER A 8 3.01 24.19 5.47
N LYS A 9 3.64 23.09 5.01
CA LYS A 9 3.63 22.67 3.61
C LYS A 9 2.36 21.89 3.30
N ARG A 10 1.86 22.04 2.07
CA ARG A 10 0.77 21.17 1.58
C ARG A 10 1.33 19.79 1.28
N SER A 11 0.50 18.75 1.43
CA SER A 11 0.93 17.37 1.19
C SER A 11 1.37 17.11 -0.26
N GLN A 12 0.85 17.87 -1.23
CA GLN A 12 1.28 17.78 -2.64
C GLN A 12 2.70 18.31 -2.88
N ASP A 13 3.20 19.15 -1.97
CA ASP A 13 4.55 19.74 -2.04
C ASP A 13 5.58 18.88 -1.28
N LEU A 14 5.17 17.73 -0.71
CA LEU A 14 6.03 16.81 0.03
C LEU A 14 6.50 15.65 -0.86
N ASP A 15 7.67 15.11 -0.54
CA ASP A 15 8.15 13.88 -1.17
C ASP A 15 7.19 12.71 -0.87
N PRO A 16 6.89 11.85 -1.85
CA PRO A 16 6.04 10.69 -1.63
C PRO A 16 6.59 9.77 -0.54
N ALA A 17 5.83 9.62 0.53
CA ALA A 17 6.04 8.59 1.53
C ALA A 17 5.31 7.31 1.15
N PHE A 18 5.91 6.16 1.47
CA PHE A 18 5.36 4.85 1.18
C PHE A 18 5.24 4.04 2.48
N ASP A 19 4.09 3.40 2.64
CA ASP A 19 3.85 2.39 3.67
C ASP A 19 3.79 1.00 3.03
N HIS A 20 4.03 -0.03 3.83
CA HIS A 20 3.92 -1.41 3.37
C HIS A 20 2.44 -1.80 3.17
N ALA A 21 2.11 -2.42 2.03
CA ALA A 21 0.72 -2.76 1.65
C ALA A 21 0.09 -3.93 2.41
N GLY A 22 0.90 -4.77 3.05
CA GLY A 22 0.45 -5.92 3.84
C GLY A 22 0.15 -7.18 3.02
N HIS A 23 0.14 -7.11 1.69
CA HIS A 23 -0.38 -8.19 0.85
C HIS A 23 0.54 -9.42 0.74
N PHE A 24 1.75 -9.22 0.21
CA PHE A 24 2.66 -10.32 -0.10
C PHE A 24 4.10 -9.95 0.23
N TYR A 25 4.81 -10.95 0.75
CA TYR A 25 6.25 -10.89 0.94
C TYR A 25 6.85 -12.12 0.26
N TRP A 26 7.83 -11.90 -0.60
CA TRP A 26 8.58 -12.97 -1.26
C TRP A 26 10.06 -12.84 -0.91
N GLY A 27 10.72 -13.98 -0.75
CA GLY A 27 12.12 -14.01 -0.36
C GLY A 27 12.73 -15.39 -0.48
N ARG A 28 14.06 -15.46 -0.38
CA ARG A 28 14.80 -16.72 -0.39
C ARG A 28 14.36 -17.60 0.78
N PRO A 29 14.32 -18.95 0.65
CA PRO A 29 13.94 -19.86 1.74
C PRO A 29 14.67 -19.58 3.06
N GLN A 30 15.95 -19.22 2.99
CA GLN A 30 16.78 -18.92 4.17
C GLN A 30 16.25 -17.73 4.97
N ALA A 31 15.64 -16.72 4.34
CA ALA A 31 15.08 -15.57 5.05
C ALA A 31 13.92 -15.99 5.99
N TRP A 32 13.14 -16.98 5.57
CA TRP A 32 12.05 -17.55 6.37
C TRP A 32 12.57 -18.48 7.46
N LEU A 33 13.51 -19.37 7.11
CA LEU A 33 14.10 -20.32 8.05
C LEU A 33 14.85 -19.64 9.21
N HIS A 34 15.45 -18.48 8.97
CA HIS A 34 16.19 -17.72 9.98
C HIS A 34 15.37 -16.60 10.64
N ALA A 35 14.05 -16.56 10.41
CA ALA A 35 13.16 -15.50 10.92
C ALA A 35 13.73 -14.09 10.65
N ALA A 36 14.30 -13.88 9.46
CA ALA A 36 14.90 -12.61 9.09
C ALA A 36 13.83 -11.52 9.05
N ASN A 37 14.21 -10.31 9.45
CA ASN A 37 13.32 -9.16 9.31
C ASN A 37 13.14 -8.83 7.82
N LEU A 38 11.98 -9.21 7.26
CA LEU A 38 11.62 -9.00 5.86
C LEU A 38 11.50 -7.53 5.47
N LEU A 39 11.37 -6.62 6.45
CA LEU A 39 11.30 -5.19 6.20
C LEU A 39 12.69 -4.55 6.05
N LYS A 40 13.76 -5.25 6.43
CA LYS A 40 15.13 -4.74 6.35
C LYS A 40 15.83 -5.24 5.09
N GLY A 41 16.26 -4.30 4.25
CA GLY A 41 17.01 -4.62 3.02
C GLY A 41 16.16 -5.26 1.90
N ASN A 42 14.84 -5.15 1.98
CA ASN A 42 13.96 -5.59 0.90
C ASN A 42 14.00 -4.65 -0.31
N LYS A 43 13.36 -5.11 -1.39
CA LYS A 43 13.01 -4.26 -2.54
C LYS A 43 11.49 -4.17 -2.63
N PRO A 44 10.88 -3.00 -2.41
CA PRO A 44 9.43 -2.85 -2.46
C PRO A 44 8.93 -2.87 -3.90
N LEU A 45 7.76 -3.46 -4.11
CA LEU A 45 6.98 -3.28 -5.33
C LEU A 45 5.99 -2.13 -5.09
N ARG A 46 6.11 -1.04 -5.87
CA ARG A 46 5.16 0.07 -5.78
C ARG A 46 3.83 -0.36 -6.38
N LEU A 47 2.76 -0.20 -5.62
CA LEU A 47 1.39 -0.50 -6.05
C LEU A 47 0.59 0.79 -6.23
N PRO A 48 -0.36 0.83 -7.17
CA PRO A 48 -1.35 1.88 -7.21
C PRO A 48 -2.12 1.95 -5.89
N ARG A 49 -2.39 3.15 -5.38
CA ARG A 49 -3.02 3.33 -4.06
C ARG A 49 -4.37 2.62 -3.94
N TRP A 50 -5.16 2.58 -5.03
CA TRP A 50 -6.46 1.93 -5.07
C TRP A 50 -6.39 0.39 -5.01
N HIS A 51 -5.22 -0.22 -5.21
CA HIS A 51 -5.05 -1.67 -5.01
C HIS A 51 -4.77 -2.03 -3.54
N VAL A 52 -4.48 -1.07 -2.67
CA VAL A 52 -4.10 -1.31 -1.28
C VAL A 52 -5.25 -0.90 -0.38
N GLN A 53 -6.09 -1.87 0.00
CA GLN A 53 -7.18 -1.69 0.95
C GLN A 53 -6.98 -2.65 2.11
N VAL A 54 -6.82 -2.10 3.32
CA VAL A 54 -6.76 -2.93 4.53
C VAL A 54 -8.18 -3.03 5.07
N ILE A 55 -8.67 -4.25 5.24
CA ILE A 55 -10.02 -4.50 5.73
C ILE A 55 -9.92 -4.81 7.22
N HIS A 56 -10.39 -3.86 8.04
CA HIS A 56 -10.53 -4.05 9.48
C HIS A 56 -11.99 -3.98 9.93
N THR A 57 -12.84 -3.34 9.12
CA THR A 57 -14.25 -3.06 9.42
C THR A 57 -15.15 -3.31 8.20
N GLU A 58 -16.46 -3.30 8.41
CA GLU A 58 -17.45 -3.40 7.32
C GLU A 58 -17.43 -2.17 6.39
N ASP A 59 -17.08 -1.00 6.92
CA ASP A 59 -16.90 0.22 6.12
C ASP A 59 -15.70 0.10 5.16
N ASP A 60 -14.61 -0.55 5.60
CA ASP A 60 -13.45 -0.83 4.75
C ASP A 60 -13.83 -1.79 3.61
N TRP A 61 -14.63 -2.81 3.92
CA TRP A 61 -15.14 -3.76 2.94
C TRP A 61 -16.00 -3.06 1.88
N SER A 62 -16.99 -2.29 2.32
CA SER A 62 -17.90 -1.55 1.44
C SER A 62 -17.12 -0.59 0.52
N ARG A 63 -16.10 0.07 1.06
CA ARG A 63 -15.20 0.92 0.27
C ARG A 63 -14.42 0.12 -0.78
N ALA A 64 -13.85 -1.03 -0.40
CA ALA A 64 -13.11 -1.88 -1.33
C ALA A 64 -14.00 -2.38 -2.49
N GLU A 65 -15.25 -2.72 -2.21
CA GLU A 65 -16.23 -3.10 -3.24
C GLU A 65 -16.53 -1.97 -4.21
N LEU A 66 -16.74 -0.75 -3.71
CA LEU A 66 -16.97 0.44 -4.56
C LEU A 66 -15.77 0.72 -5.47
N ILE A 67 -14.55 0.65 -4.92
CA ILE A 67 -13.32 0.80 -5.72
C ILE A 67 -13.26 -0.26 -6.82
N ARG A 68 -13.54 -1.53 -6.48
CA ARG A 68 -13.53 -2.62 -7.45
C ARG A 68 -14.55 -2.40 -8.57
N GLN A 69 -15.75 -1.94 -8.26
CA GLN A 69 -16.77 -1.62 -9.25
C GLN A 69 -16.34 -0.46 -10.17
N GLY A 70 -15.70 0.57 -9.61
CA GLY A 70 -15.14 1.67 -10.40
C GLY A 70 -14.07 1.20 -11.41
N LEU A 71 -13.13 0.37 -10.96
CA LEU A 71 -12.06 -0.17 -11.80
C LEU A 71 -12.57 -1.10 -12.92
N ALA A 72 -13.64 -1.86 -12.66
CA ALA A 72 -14.23 -2.73 -13.67
C ALA A 72 -14.84 -1.95 -14.86
N LYS A 73 -15.23 -0.69 -14.66
CA LYS A 73 -15.79 0.17 -15.71
C LYS A 73 -14.74 0.72 -16.67
N GLU A 74 -13.48 0.88 -16.23
CA GLU A 74 -12.39 1.32 -17.11
C GLU A 74 -11.99 0.24 -18.14
N VAL A 75 -12.10 -1.05 -17.78
CA VAL A 75 -11.68 -2.17 -18.66
C VAL A 75 -12.66 -2.40 -19.84
N VAL A 76 -13.90 -1.93 -19.73
CA VAL A 76 -14.94 -2.11 -20.77
C VAL A 76 -15.01 -0.88 -21.71
N GLY A 77 -14.31 0.20 -21.40
CA GLY A 77 -14.31 1.45 -22.16
C GLY A 77 -13.08 1.69 -23.05
N SER A 78 -12.20 0.70 -23.20
CA SER A 78 -10.97 0.76 -24.02
C SER A 78 -11.00 -0.22 -25.18
#